data_AF-A0A5K0WGR3-F1
#
_entry.id   AF-A0A5K0WGR3-F1
#
_cell.length_a   1.000
_cell.length_b   1.000
_cell.length_c   1.000
_cell.angle_alpha   90.00
_cell.angle_beta   90.00
_cell.angle_gamma   90.00
#
_symmetry.space_group_name_H-M   'P 1'
#
loop_
_entity.id
_entity.type
_entity.pdbx_description
1 polymer ?
#
loop_
_entity_poly.entity_id
_entity_poly.type
_entity_poly.pdbx_seq_one_letter_code
_entity_poly.pdbx_strand_id
1 'polypeptide(L)' 'RHLCTLPLDPNIGKMLLFGSIFQCLDPALTIAAALAHRDPFVLPINRKEEADEAKRFFAGDSF' A
#
# COMPACT_ATOMS: atom_id res chain seq x y z
N ARG A 1 -19.15 0.85 13.76
CA ARG A 1 -18.66 1.61 14.93
C ARG A 1 -17.15 1.82 14.90
N HIS A 2 -16.31 0.77 14.81
CA HIS A 2 -14.84 0.90 14.81
C HIS A 2 -14.26 1.77 13.69
N LEU A 3 -14.82 1.74 12.48
CA LEU A 3 -14.30 2.58 11.38
C LEU A 3 -14.55 4.07 11.60
N CYS A 4 -15.64 4.43 12.28
CA CYS A 4 -16.01 5.83 12.54
C CYS A 4 -15.08 6.52 13.55
N THR A 5 -14.26 5.77 14.28
CA THR A 5 -13.33 6.29 15.28
C THR A 5 -11.91 6.43 14.75
N LEU A 6 -11.63 5.98 13.53
CA LEU A 6 -10.31 6.06 12.92
C LEU A 6 -10.26 7.29 11.98
N PRO A 7 -9.21 8.13 12.05
CA PRO A 7 -9.03 9.26 11.14
C PRO A 7 -8.46 8.78 9.79
N LEU A 8 -9.15 7.83 9.16
CA LEU A 8 -8.75 7.17 7.92
C LEU A 8 -9.95 7.05 7.00
N ASP A 9 -9.71 6.91 5.70
CA ASP A 9 -10.76 6.52 4.77
C ASP A 9 -11.37 5.17 5.19
N PRO A 10 -12.72 5.01 5.15
CA PRO A 10 -13.39 3.81 5.64
C PRO A 10 -12.87 2.52 4.99
N ASN A 11 -12.45 2.57 3.72
CA ASN A 11 -11.90 1.44 2.99
C ASN A 11 -10.54 1.00 3.55
N ILE A 12 -9.66 1.96 3.87
CA ILE A 12 -8.34 1.70 4.48
C ILE A 12 -8.51 1.16 5.90
N GLY A 13 -9.39 1.77 6.69
CA GLY A 13 -9.71 1.29 8.03
C GLY A 13 -10.27 -0.14 8.02
N LYS A 14 -11.12 -0.47 7.04
CA LYS A 14 -11.65 -1.83 6.85
C LYS A 14 -10.55 -2.83 6.50
N MET A 15 -9.62 -2.46 5.63
CA MET A 15 -8.47 -3.29 5.28
C MET A 15 -7.60 -3.61 6.51
N LEU A 16 -7.26 -2.61 7.33
CA LEU A 16 -6.44 -2.79 8.53
C LEU A 16 -7.14 -3.66 9.59
N LEU A 17 -8.47 -3.52 9.71
CA LEU A 17 -9.26 -4.38 10.60
C LEU A 17 -9.17 -5.85 10.17
N PHE A 18 -9.34 -6.13 8.88
CA PHE A 18 -9.18 -7.49 8.36
C PHE A 18 -7.73 -7.98 8.45
N GLY A 19 -6.74 -7.11 8.20
CA GLY A 19 -5.32 -7.45 8.34
C GLY A 19 -4.98 -7.89 9.77
N SER A 20 -5.58 -7.24 10.77
CA SER A 20 -5.45 -7.65 12.17
C SER A 20 -6.10 -9.02 12.44
N ILE A 21 -7.29 -9.27 11.91
CA ILE A 21 -8.02 -10.54 12.10
C ILE A 21 -7.29 -11.70 11.43
N PHE A 22 -6.78 -11.51 10.21
CA PHE A 22 -6.07 -12.54 9.45
C PHE A 22 -4.57 -12.63 9.76
N GLN A 23 -4.09 -11.89 10.77
CA GLN A 23 -2.68 -11.88 11.18
C GLN A 23 -1.70 -11.49 10.06
N CYS A 24 -2.14 -10.60 9.16
CA CYS A 24 -1.34 -9.99 8.09
C CYS A 24 -1.29 -8.46 8.23
N LEU A 25 -1.29 -7.96 9.47
CA LEU A 25 -1.36 -6.53 9.76
C LEU A 25 -0.14 -5.77 9.23
N ASP A 26 1.05 -6.33 9.33
CA ASP A 26 2.30 -5.68 8.91
C ASP A 26 2.33 -5.33 7.40
N PRO A 27 2.06 -6.26 6.47
CA PRO A 27 1.94 -5.90 5.05
C PRO A 27 0.72 -5.01 4.77
N ALA A 28 -0.40 -5.21 5.48
CA ALA A 28 -1.58 -4.36 5.33
C ALA A 28 -1.32 -2.90 5.74
N LEU A 29 -0.53 -2.66 6.80
CA LEU A 29 -0.10 -1.34 7.24
C LEU A 29 0.78 -0.67 6.20
N THR A 30 1.72 -1.41 5.60
CA THR A 30 2.58 -0.90 4.53
C THR A 30 1.75 -0.42 3.34
N ILE A 31 0.77 -1.22 2.90
CA ILE A 31 -0.15 -0.84 1.81
C ILE A 31 -1.00 0.38 2.22
N ALA A 32 -1.55 0.39 3.45
CA ALA A 32 -2.36 1.50 3.95
C ALA A 32 -1.58 2.83 3.95
N ALA A 33 -0.33 2.81 4.39
CA ALA A 33 0.53 3.99 4.41
C ALA A 33 0.81 4.52 3.00
N ALA A 34 1.11 3.63 2.04
CA ALA A 34 1.32 4.00 0.64
C ALA A 34 0.07 4.62 0.01
N LEU A 35 -1.12 4.07 0.30
CA LEU A 35 -2.40 4.59 -0.21
C LEU A 35 -2.81 5.92 0.45
N ALA A 36 -2.55 6.09 1.75
CA ALA A 36 -2.98 7.25 2.51
C ALA A 36 -2.10 8.49 2.31
N HIS A 37 -0.84 8.32 1.90
CA HIS A 37 0.12 9.41 1.81
C HIS A 37 0.67 9.64 0.40
N ARG A 38 1.57 8.77 -0.06
CA ARG A 38 2.27 8.94 -1.34
C ARG A 38 2.77 7.59 -1.83
N ASP A 39 2.70 7.40 -3.14
CA ASP A 39 3.36 6.29 -3.84
C ASP A 39 4.87 6.26 -3.51
N PRO A 40 5.43 5.10 -3.13
CA PRO A 40 6.83 4.99 -2.73
C PRO A 40 7.80 5.08 -3.92
N PHE A 41 7.30 4.95 -5.16
CA PHE A 41 8.10 5.04 -6.36
C PHE A 41 8.07 6.45 -6.95
N VAL A 42 9.22 6.89 -7.45
CA VAL A 42 9.35 8.16 -8.16
C VAL A 42 9.45 7.92 -9.66
N LEU A 43 8.93 8.86 -10.46
CA LEU A 43 9.02 8.84 -11.92
C LEU A 43 9.86 10.05 -12.41
N PRO A 44 11.17 9.88 -12.62
CA PRO A 44 12.02 10.95 -13.15
C PRO A 44 11.71 11.25 -14.62
N ILE A 45 11.76 12.52 -15.01
CA ILE A 45 11.31 13.03 -16.33
C ILE A 45 11.98 12.31 -17.52
N ASN A 46 13.21 11.80 -17.36
CA ASN A 46 13.97 11.14 -18.42
C ASN A 46 14.32 9.67 -18.13
N ARG A 47 13.73 9.08 -17.08
CA ARG A 47 14.07 7.69 -16.64
C ARG A 47 12.82 6.87 -16.39
N LYS A 48 11.82 7.02 -17.26
CA LYS A 48 10.54 6.31 -17.16
C LYS A 48 10.71 4.79 -17.25
N GLU A 49 11.47 4.34 -18.24
CA GLU A 49 11.69 2.89 -18.48
C GLU A 49 12.36 2.25 -17.25
N GLU A 50 13.43 2.85 -16.74
CA GLU A 50 14.11 2.37 -15.52
C GLU A 50 13.20 2.38 -14.28
N ALA A 51 12.35 3.39 -14.12
CA ALA A 51 11.40 3.46 -13.02
C ALA A 51 10.32 2.37 -13.12
N ASP A 52 9.83 2.08 -14.34
CA ASP A 52 8.85 1.03 -14.59
C ASP A 52 9.48 -0.37 -14.40
N GLU A 53 10.74 -0.57 -14.80
CA GLU A 53 11.49 -1.80 -14.52
C GLU A 53 11.70 -2.01 -13.03
N ALA A 54 12.09 -0.98 -12.28
CA ALA A 54 12.22 -1.06 -10.83
C ALA A 54 10.89 -1.44 -10.18
N LYS A 55 9.76 -0.83 -10.59
CA LYS A 55 8.42 -1.20 -10.12
C LYS A 55 8.10 -2.67 -10.37
N ARG A 56 8.41 -3.18 -11.57
CA ARG A 56 8.21 -4.60 -11.92
C ARG A 56 9.06 -5.53 -11.08
N PHE A 57 10.33 -5.16 -10.83
CA PHE A 57 11.21 -5.92 -9.95
C PHE A 57 10.65 -6.03 -8.53
N PHE A 58 10.14 -4.93 -7.96
CA PHE A 58 9.53 -4.95 -6.62
C PHE A 58 8.17 -5.65 -6.55
N ALA A 59 7.46 -5.81 -7.67
CA ALA A 59 6.20 -6.56 -7.71
C ALA A 59 6.41 -8.07 -7.45
N GLY A 60 7.63 -8.56 -7.66
CA GLY A 60 7.98 -9.98 -7.53
C GLY A 60 7.29 -10.88 -8.57
N ASP A 61 7.66 -12.15 -8.57
CA ASP A 61 6.96 -13.17 -9.36
C ASP A 61 5.74 -13.66 -8.56
N SER A 62 4.55 -13.32 -9.03
CA SER A 62 3.32 -13.94 -8.52
C SER A 62 3.18 -15.32 -9.17
N PHE A 63 3.23 -16.39 -8.37
CA PHE A 63 2.93 -17.76 -8.81
C PHE A 63 1.46 -17.94 -9.20
#